data_AF-A0A2W5X5E2-F1
#
_entry.id   AF-A0A2W5X5E2-F1
#
_cell.length_a   1.000
_cell.length_b   1.000
_cell.length_c   1.000
_cell.angle_alpha   90.00
_cell.angle_beta   90.00
_cell.angle_gamma   90.00
#
_symmetry.space_group_name_H-M   'P 1'
#
loop_
_entity.id
_entity.type
_entity.pdbx_description
1 polymer ?
#
loop_
_entity_poly.entity_id
_entity_poly.type
_entity_poly.pdbx_seq_one_letter_code
_entity_poly.pdbx_strand_id
1 'polypeptide(L)'
;MSLWLTLLVLPAALSFAGLFVHEAVGRTTVILLAVLAMIYVTLARGQLLGSSVLIHKNHFPEILEVVERCSAKIGIPMPLVFVRDDMLVPVVALGFGEPYSLVLSSHWLKEFEADELTFMVGRELGNIAAGHTRITSLLSVNGRENALISVIFGAWLRRTEYTADRFGLLCSGSLEGANRAITMATFHSFGRQVDVAAFASQREAFGRDSILNMGEWLSSQPYATNRMEHLKRFRDSTLFAYWEDEMTKNPTVVPAFTSVPRQGRVERADCSGFGRRFGVVLIDCFVVWSIFSLTPIANQQSSAAAVTSDAPEPAATTRPSSSVAKIDQKTLDKVVEETTNGQPIDAAARAKLKKAGAVVSGDTLLRLLGGIRSVNGTHTTYIFAPLQGFPQEFLIYSFVLIALGGQTLGMMILAVKVTTTKFARPPFWQALWRAVVTPLGVLSFVLGPLVRVELHDRLSGTRVVRLERSFERAPLLVPTP
;
A
#
# COMPACT_ATOMS: atom_id res chain seq x y z
N MET A 1 9.71 17.61 10.40
CA MET A 1 8.78 18.56 11.06
C MET A 1 7.52 18.85 10.24
N SER A 2 7.62 19.13 8.93
CA SER A 2 6.44 19.41 8.07
C SER A 2 5.42 18.28 7.98
N LEU A 3 5.86 17.02 7.86
CA LEU A 3 4.97 15.87 7.81
C LEU A 3 4.05 15.79 9.04
N TRP A 4 4.63 15.99 10.23
CA TRP A 4 3.90 15.95 11.50
C TRP A 4 2.85 17.06 11.59
N LEU A 5 3.17 18.26 11.09
CA LEU A 5 2.21 19.36 11.00
C LEU A 5 1.07 19.03 10.03
N THR A 6 1.39 18.45 8.88
CA THR A 6 0.35 17.97 7.93
C THR A 6 -0.55 16.92 8.58
N LEU A 7 0.03 15.92 9.26
CA LEU A 7 -0.72 14.88 9.96
C LEU A 7 -1.56 15.43 11.13
N LEU A 8 -1.11 16.51 11.78
CA LEU A 8 -1.84 17.15 12.88
C LEU A 8 -3.04 17.96 12.38
N VAL A 9 -2.94 18.60 11.22
CA VAL A 9 -4.04 19.39 10.62
C VAL A 9 -5.00 18.51 9.82
N LEU A 10 -4.55 17.33 9.37
CA LEU A 10 -5.33 16.38 8.58
C LEU A 10 -6.73 16.07 9.16
N PRO A 11 -6.90 15.78 10.47
CA PRO A 11 -8.22 15.47 11.02
C PRO A 11 -9.17 16.65 10.93
N ALA A 12 -8.70 17.88 11.19
CA ALA A 12 -9.52 19.08 11.11
C ALA A 12 -9.93 19.38 9.66
N ALA A 13 -9.00 19.22 8.70
CA ALA A 13 -9.30 19.37 7.27
C ALA A 13 -10.30 18.31 6.77
N LEU A 14 -10.15 17.06 7.20
CA LEU A 14 -11.07 15.97 6.87
C LEU A 14 -12.43 16.15 7.55
N SER A 15 -12.48 16.63 8.79
CA SER A 15 -13.75 16.97 9.47
C SER A 15 -14.46 18.11 8.75
N PHE A 16 -13.74 19.15 8.35
CA PHE A 16 -14.29 20.27 7.58
C PHE A 16 -14.83 19.81 6.22
N ALA A 17 -14.06 19.03 5.47
CA ALA A 17 -14.53 18.44 4.20
C ALA A 17 -15.71 17.47 4.42
N GLY A 18 -15.67 16.70 5.52
CA GLY A 18 -16.71 15.78 5.94
C GLY A 18 -18.04 16.46 6.20
N LEU A 19 -18.05 17.70 6.71
CA LEU A 19 -19.27 18.50 6.90
C LEU A 19 -20.01 18.77 5.57
N PHE A 20 -19.31 18.78 4.43
CA PHE A 20 -19.91 18.98 3.10
C PHE A 20 -20.26 17.66 2.39
N VAL A 21 -19.63 16.55 2.77
CA VAL A 21 -19.74 15.23 2.10
C VAL A 21 -20.63 14.24 2.88
N HIS A 22 -21.06 14.61 4.10
CA HIS A 22 -21.76 13.74 5.05
C HIS A 22 -23.02 13.06 4.49
N GLU A 23 -23.69 13.63 3.49
CA GLU A 23 -24.92 13.04 2.92
C GLU A 23 -24.69 12.04 1.76
N ALA A 24 -23.50 11.98 1.16
CA ALA A 24 -23.29 11.18 -0.06
C ALA A 24 -22.29 10.02 0.07
N VAL A 25 -21.33 10.09 1.01
CA VAL A 25 -20.26 9.09 1.11
C VAL A 25 -20.21 8.51 2.52
N GLY A 26 -20.80 7.33 2.68
CA GLY A 26 -20.69 6.57 3.92
C GLY A 26 -19.22 6.26 4.26
N ARG A 27 -18.91 6.21 5.56
CA ARG A 27 -17.56 5.88 6.08
C ARG A 27 -17.03 4.56 5.54
N THR A 28 -17.92 3.60 5.31
CA THR A 28 -17.62 2.30 4.67
C THR A 28 -17.10 2.46 3.24
N THR A 29 -17.68 3.37 2.45
CA THR A 29 -17.26 3.67 1.08
C THR A 29 -15.85 4.26 1.05
N VAL A 30 -15.53 5.20 1.95
CA VAL A 30 -14.18 5.81 2.03
C VAL A 30 -13.11 4.75 2.29
N ILE A 31 -13.38 3.83 3.21
CA ILE A 31 -12.44 2.78 3.58
C ILE A 31 -12.30 1.73 2.46
N LEU A 32 -13.40 1.32 1.82
CA LEU A 32 -13.37 0.42 0.67
C LEU A 32 -12.54 1.02 -0.48
N LEU A 33 -12.71 2.33 -0.74
CA LEU A 33 -11.92 3.05 -1.72
C LEU A 33 -10.43 3.07 -1.34
N ALA A 34 -10.09 3.22 -0.06
CA ALA A 34 -8.69 3.13 0.39
C ALA A 34 -8.08 1.75 0.16
N VAL A 35 -8.82 0.67 0.42
CA VAL A 35 -8.36 -0.71 0.15
C VAL A 35 -8.22 -0.98 -1.34
N LEU A 36 -9.19 -0.55 -2.16
CA LEU A 36 -9.11 -0.66 -3.62
C LEU A 36 -7.94 0.15 -4.19
N ALA A 37 -7.74 1.37 -3.69
CA ALA A 37 -6.59 2.20 -4.05
C ALA A 37 -5.27 1.51 -3.72
N MET A 38 -5.18 0.80 -2.59
CA MET A 38 -3.99 0.05 -2.21
C MET A 38 -3.72 -1.17 -3.12
N ILE A 39 -4.77 -1.92 -3.47
CA ILE A 39 -4.67 -3.02 -4.44
C ILE A 39 -4.21 -2.45 -5.79
N TYR A 40 -4.82 -1.35 -6.23
CA TYR A 40 -4.42 -0.64 -7.44
C TYR A 40 -2.94 -0.21 -7.38
N VAL A 41 -2.48 0.38 -6.27
CA VAL A 41 -1.07 0.78 -6.09
C VAL A 41 -0.13 -0.40 -6.22
N THR A 42 -0.49 -1.54 -5.62
CA THR A 42 0.30 -2.76 -5.69
C THR A 42 0.38 -3.31 -7.12
N LEU A 43 -0.75 -3.35 -7.82
CA LEU A 43 -0.83 -3.83 -9.20
C LEU A 43 -0.11 -2.89 -10.16
N ALA A 44 -0.36 -1.59 -10.05
CA ALA A 44 0.25 -0.58 -10.89
C ALA A 44 1.78 -0.58 -10.71
N ARG A 45 2.30 -0.69 -9.47
CA ARG A 45 3.74 -0.88 -9.24
C ARG A 45 4.28 -2.16 -9.90
N GLY A 46 3.52 -3.26 -9.81
CA GLY A 46 3.85 -4.51 -10.51
C GLY A 46 3.95 -4.32 -12.02
N GLN A 47 3.03 -3.53 -12.61
CA GLN A 47 3.08 -3.16 -14.02
C GLN A 47 4.30 -2.28 -14.33
N LEU A 48 4.56 -1.24 -13.52
CA LEU A 48 5.71 -0.35 -13.76
C LEU A 48 7.03 -1.12 -13.79
N LEU A 49 7.25 -2.02 -12.83
CA LEU A 49 8.48 -2.81 -12.78
C LEU A 49 8.49 -3.94 -13.82
N GLY A 50 7.32 -4.54 -14.11
CA GLY A 50 7.18 -5.60 -15.10
C GLY A 50 7.36 -5.14 -16.54
N SER A 51 7.06 -3.88 -16.85
CA SER A 51 7.29 -3.26 -18.17
C SER A 51 8.64 -2.54 -18.27
N SER A 52 9.50 -2.67 -17.26
CA SER A 52 10.84 -2.08 -17.25
C SER A 52 11.91 -3.12 -17.53
N VAL A 53 12.99 -2.71 -18.20
CA VAL A 53 14.23 -3.47 -18.32
C VAL A 53 15.08 -3.17 -17.11
N LEU A 54 15.39 -4.20 -16.34
CA LEU A 54 16.36 -4.08 -15.26
C LEU A 54 17.78 -3.95 -15.84
N ILE A 55 18.53 -2.96 -15.34
CA ILE A 55 19.91 -2.69 -15.73
C ILE A 55 20.86 -3.63 -14.97
N HIS A 56 21.82 -4.19 -15.69
CA HIS A 56 22.93 -4.99 -15.16
C HIS A 56 24.25 -4.37 -15.62
N LYS A 57 25.38 -4.71 -14.98
CA LYS A 57 26.71 -4.17 -15.33
C LYS A 57 27.07 -4.31 -16.82
N ASN A 58 26.53 -5.32 -17.49
CA ASN A 58 26.76 -5.57 -18.91
C ASN A 58 25.88 -4.71 -19.84
N HIS A 59 24.85 -4.04 -19.31
CA HIS A 59 23.90 -3.22 -20.04
C HIS A 59 23.93 -1.81 -19.45
N PHE A 60 24.35 -0.79 -20.21
CA PHE A 60 24.43 0.61 -19.74
C PHE A 60 25.30 0.84 -18.48
N PRO A 61 26.60 0.49 -18.52
CA PRO A 61 27.51 0.66 -17.38
C PRO A 61 27.60 2.12 -16.90
N GLU A 62 27.55 3.08 -17.82
CA GLU A 62 27.62 4.52 -17.52
C GLU A 62 26.50 4.97 -16.56
N ILE A 63 25.28 4.47 -16.74
CA ILE A 63 24.14 4.80 -15.85
C ILE A 63 24.37 4.22 -14.46
N LEU A 64 24.83 2.96 -14.39
CA LEU A 64 25.10 2.31 -13.12
C LEU A 64 26.24 3.00 -12.36
N GLU A 65 27.26 3.47 -13.05
CA GLU A 65 28.36 4.23 -12.45
C GLU A 65 27.87 5.56 -11.84
N VAL A 66 26.97 6.28 -12.53
CA VAL A 66 26.36 7.51 -11.98
C VAL A 66 25.56 7.17 -10.72
N VAL A 67 24.69 6.15 -10.77
CA VAL A 67 23.88 5.73 -9.62
C VAL A 67 24.76 5.25 -8.46
N GLU A 68 25.80 4.47 -8.72
CA GLU A 68 26.73 3.97 -7.72
C GLU A 68 27.50 5.11 -7.06
N ARG A 69 28.06 6.04 -7.85
CA ARG A 69 28.78 7.20 -7.35
C ARG A 69 27.89 8.08 -6.47
N CYS A 70 26.68 8.39 -6.92
CA CYS A 70 25.73 9.16 -6.13
C CYS A 70 25.30 8.40 -4.85
N SER A 71 25.06 7.09 -4.94
CA SER A 71 24.69 6.27 -3.77
C SER A 71 25.80 6.23 -2.73
N ALA A 72 27.06 6.05 -3.17
CA ALA A 72 28.23 6.04 -2.30
C ALA A 72 28.48 7.41 -1.65
N LYS A 73 28.29 8.50 -2.42
CA LYS A 73 28.42 9.88 -1.93
C LYS A 73 27.36 10.22 -0.89
N ILE A 74 26.12 9.80 -1.10
CA ILE A 74 25.00 10.01 -0.15
C ILE A 74 25.09 9.04 1.04
N GLY A 75 25.69 7.87 0.84
CA GLY A 75 25.85 6.82 1.85
C GLY A 75 24.63 5.91 2.00
N ILE A 76 23.95 5.60 0.90
CA ILE A 76 22.83 4.64 0.87
C ILE A 76 23.19 3.38 0.09
N PRO A 77 22.56 2.22 0.40
CA PRO A 77 22.64 1.05 -0.47
C PRO A 77 22.17 1.37 -1.88
N MET A 78 22.89 0.86 -2.89
CA MET A 78 22.51 1.04 -4.28
C MET A 78 21.11 0.44 -4.53
N PRO A 79 20.15 1.22 -5.07
CA PRO A 79 18.85 0.70 -5.43
C PRO A 79 18.92 -0.21 -6.67
N LEU A 80 17.87 -1.00 -6.90
CA LEU A 80 17.69 -1.70 -8.16
C LEU A 80 17.38 -0.69 -9.26
N VAL A 81 18.15 -0.70 -10.34
CA VAL A 81 18.01 0.27 -11.42
C VAL A 81 17.25 -0.33 -12.60
N PHE A 82 16.22 0.37 -13.06
CA PHE A 82 15.35 -0.04 -14.15
C PHE A 82 15.31 1.06 -15.21
N VAL A 83 15.25 0.69 -16.49
CA VAL A 83 14.91 1.60 -17.60
C VAL A 83 13.55 1.21 -18.14
N ARG A 84 12.72 2.21 -18.42
CA ARG A 84 11.45 2.01 -19.13
C ARG A 84 11.22 3.08 -20.17
N ASP A 85 10.28 2.84 -21.07
CA ASP A 85 9.78 3.89 -21.94
C ASP A 85 8.76 4.76 -21.18
N ASP A 86 9.11 6.03 -20.94
CA ASP A 86 8.24 7.01 -20.28
C ASP A 86 8.61 8.44 -20.71
N MET A 87 7.70 9.13 -21.39
CA MET A 87 7.98 10.49 -21.86
C MET A 87 7.71 11.57 -20.79
N LEU A 88 7.00 11.23 -19.71
CA LEU A 88 6.53 12.22 -18.74
C LEU A 88 7.44 12.35 -17.52
N VAL A 89 8.02 11.25 -17.06
CA VAL A 89 8.82 11.22 -15.83
C VAL A 89 10.26 10.83 -16.16
N PRO A 90 11.25 11.71 -15.89
CA PRO A 90 12.64 11.42 -16.25
C PRO A 90 13.27 10.32 -15.40
N VAL A 91 13.15 10.45 -14.07
CA VAL A 91 13.65 9.49 -13.09
C VAL A 91 12.70 9.49 -11.89
N VAL A 92 12.45 8.32 -11.30
CA VAL A 92 11.64 8.20 -10.07
C VAL A 92 12.19 7.11 -9.15
N ALA A 93 12.29 7.41 -7.86
CA ALA A 93 12.54 6.42 -6.82
C ALA A 93 11.23 5.82 -6.28
N LEU A 94 11.18 4.50 -6.15
CA LEU A 94 10.03 3.74 -5.67
C LEU A 94 10.44 2.73 -4.59
N GLY A 95 9.58 2.52 -3.60
CA GLY A 95 9.73 1.46 -2.60
C GLY A 95 9.41 1.90 -1.17
N PHE A 96 9.07 0.91 -0.35
CA PHE A 96 8.74 1.11 1.07
C PHE A 96 9.89 0.74 2.01
N GLY A 97 10.94 0.14 1.44
CA GLY A 97 12.16 -0.22 2.13
C GLY A 97 13.07 -0.97 1.18
N GLU A 98 14.25 -1.31 1.67
CA GLU A 98 15.31 -1.89 0.85
C GLU A 98 14.96 -3.29 0.31
N PRO A 99 15.35 -3.62 -0.93
CA PRO A 99 15.92 -2.69 -1.91
C PRO A 99 14.87 -1.73 -2.48
N TYR A 100 15.22 -0.44 -2.58
CA TYR A 100 14.45 0.52 -3.36
C TYR A 100 14.67 0.28 -4.85
N SER A 101 13.78 0.82 -5.68
CA SER A 101 13.86 0.74 -7.14
C SER A 101 13.98 2.15 -7.70
N LEU A 102 15.00 2.39 -8.54
CA LEU A 102 15.17 3.61 -9.30
C LEU A 102 14.78 3.32 -10.74
N VAL A 103 13.77 4.02 -11.25
CA VAL A 103 13.26 3.83 -12.61
C VAL A 103 13.62 5.05 -13.44
N LEU A 104 14.41 4.85 -14.49
CA LEU A 104 14.81 5.88 -15.45
C LEU A 104 14.02 5.72 -16.75
N SER A 105 13.76 6.84 -17.41
CA SER A 105 13.18 6.82 -18.74
C SER A 105 14.22 6.70 -19.85
N SER A 106 13.99 5.78 -20.79
CA SER A 106 14.81 5.65 -22.01
C SER A 106 14.75 6.88 -22.91
N HIS A 107 13.68 7.68 -22.85
CA HIS A 107 13.57 8.91 -23.63
C HIS A 107 14.52 9.97 -23.07
N TRP A 108 14.42 10.23 -21.77
CA TRP A 108 15.20 11.26 -21.09
C TRP A 108 16.69 10.95 -21.00
N LEU A 109 17.06 9.66 -20.94
CA LEU A 109 18.46 9.23 -20.97
C LEU A 109 19.23 9.68 -22.22
N LYS A 110 18.54 9.93 -23.33
CA LYS A 110 19.16 10.44 -24.57
C LYS A 110 19.29 11.97 -24.59
N GLU A 111 18.47 12.65 -23.79
CA GLU A 111 18.33 14.11 -23.81
C GLU A 111 19.21 14.79 -22.75
N PHE A 112 19.54 14.08 -21.66
CA PHE A 112 20.36 14.61 -20.58
C PHE A 112 21.85 14.49 -20.85
N GLU A 113 22.57 15.56 -20.52
CA GLU A 113 24.02 15.55 -20.37
C GLU A 113 24.42 14.87 -19.05
N ALA A 114 25.71 14.57 -18.89
CA ALA A 114 26.21 13.79 -17.75
C ALA A 114 25.95 14.45 -16.38
N ASP A 115 26.13 15.77 -16.27
CA ASP A 115 25.87 16.52 -15.03
C ASP A 115 24.36 16.67 -14.75
N GLU A 116 23.55 16.80 -15.80
CA GLU A 116 22.08 16.84 -15.73
C GLU A 116 21.50 15.51 -15.25
N LEU A 117 21.96 14.39 -15.83
CA LEU A 117 21.58 13.05 -15.40
C LEU A 117 22.02 12.78 -13.95
N THR A 118 23.24 13.17 -13.61
CA THR A 118 23.77 13.05 -12.24
C THR A 118 22.92 13.83 -11.24
N PHE A 119 22.47 15.04 -11.60
CA PHE A 119 21.54 15.81 -10.79
C PHE A 119 20.21 15.05 -10.62
N MET A 120 19.57 14.62 -11.70
CA MET A 120 18.28 13.93 -11.64
C MET A 120 18.34 12.64 -10.82
N VAL A 121 19.39 11.84 -10.99
CA VAL A 121 19.63 10.63 -10.19
C VAL A 121 19.88 10.99 -8.73
N GLY A 122 20.75 11.96 -8.45
CA GLY A 122 21.11 12.39 -7.09
C GLY A 122 19.90 12.86 -6.29
N ARG A 123 18.93 13.54 -6.93
CA ARG A 123 17.67 13.94 -6.29
C ARG A 123 16.85 12.77 -5.81
N GLU A 124 16.65 11.78 -6.68
CA GLU A 124 15.81 10.62 -6.39
C GLU A 124 16.46 9.72 -5.33
N LEU A 125 17.79 9.59 -5.36
CA LEU A 125 18.55 8.95 -4.29
C LEU A 125 18.48 9.74 -2.97
N GLY A 126 18.49 11.08 -3.04
CA GLY A 126 18.24 11.95 -1.89
C GLY A 126 16.86 11.74 -1.26
N ASN A 127 15.83 11.51 -2.07
CA ASN A 127 14.48 11.15 -1.59
C ASN A 127 14.48 9.80 -0.85
N ILE A 128 15.29 8.84 -1.29
CA ILE A 128 15.48 7.57 -0.58
C ILE A 128 16.17 7.81 0.77
N ALA A 129 17.29 8.55 0.77
CA ALA A 129 18.07 8.84 1.96
C ALA A 129 17.27 9.61 3.02
N ALA A 130 16.45 10.58 2.60
CA ALA A 130 15.57 11.34 3.48
C ALA A 130 14.32 10.56 3.94
N GLY A 131 14.11 9.33 3.43
CA GLY A 131 12.96 8.49 3.74
C GLY A 131 11.65 8.95 3.09
N HIS A 132 11.70 9.94 2.20
CA HIS A 132 10.53 10.47 1.49
C HIS A 132 9.91 9.44 0.57
N THR A 133 10.74 8.62 -0.10
CA THR A 133 10.30 7.59 -1.06
C THR A 133 9.25 6.63 -0.49
N ARG A 134 9.31 6.30 0.80
CA ARG A 134 8.34 5.39 1.43
C ARG A 134 6.93 5.96 1.43
N ILE A 135 6.82 7.25 1.73
CA ILE A 135 5.54 7.94 1.82
C ILE A 135 5.06 8.31 0.41
N THR A 136 5.94 8.81 -0.46
CA THR A 136 5.56 9.15 -1.84
C THR A 136 5.13 7.91 -2.62
N SER A 137 5.76 6.75 -2.43
CA SER A 137 5.34 5.47 -3.02
C SER A 137 3.97 4.99 -2.51
N LEU A 138 3.54 5.43 -1.33
CA LEU A 138 2.18 5.17 -0.82
C LEU A 138 1.15 6.09 -1.49
N LEU A 139 1.53 7.36 -1.65
CA LEU A 139 0.64 8.40 -2.14
C LEU A 139 0.46 8.34 -3.66
N SER A 140 1.49 7.98 -4.43
CA SER A 140 1.41 7.97 -5.88
C SER A 140 2.16 6.80 -6.47
N VAL A 141 1.50 6.06 -7.37
CA VAL A 141 2.15 4.99 -8.14
C VAL A 141 3.00 5.57 -9.26
N ASN A 142 2.52 6.64 -9.89
CA ASN A 142 3.08 7.17 -11.15
C ASN A 142 3.62 8.60 -11.01
N GLY A 143 3.80 9.11 -9.80
CA GLY A 143 4.44 10.41 -9.57
C GLY A 143 3.69 11.63 -10.14
N ARG A 144 2.36 11.58 -10.28
CA ARG A 144 1.57 12.75 -10.76
C ARG A 144 0.40 13.12 -9.85
N GLU A 145 0.06 14.40 -9.97
CA GLU A 145 -0.81 15.22 -9.14
C GLU A 145 -2.23 14.67 -9.05
N ASN A 146 -2.48 13.84 -8.05
CA ASN A 146 -3.84 13.69 -7.57
C ASN A 146 -4.16 15.00 -6.83
N ALA A 147 -5.09 15.81 -7.34
CA ALA A 147 -5.45 17.09 -6.75
C ALA A 147 -5.79 16.96 -5.25
N LEU A 148 -6.39 15.83 -4.85
CA LEU A 148 -6.67 15.53 -3.44
C LEU A 148 -5.39 15.38 -2.62
N ILE A 149 -4.37 14.72 -3.18
CA ILE A 149 -3.06 14.56 -2.54
C ILE A 149 -2.33 15.89 -2.50
N SER A 150 -2.39 16.70 -3.56
CA SER A 150 -1.80 18.04 -3.58
C SER A 150 -2.41 18.96 -2.52
N VAL A 151 -3.72 18.91 -2.31
CA VAL A 151 -4.38 19.71 -1.26
C VAL A 151 -3.96 19.24 0.14
N ILE A 152 -3.90 17.93 0.38
CA ILE A 152 -3.64 17.39 1.71
C ILE A 152 -2.14 17.40 2.05
N PHE A 153 -1.29 16.91 1.13
CA PHE A 153 0.13 16.69 1.34
C PHE A 153 1.03 17.64 0.54
N GLY A 154 0.48 18.55 -0.28
CA GLY A 154 1.27 19.41 -1.18
C GLY A 154 2.32 20.25 -0.48
N ALA A 155 2.01 20.83 0.69
CA ALA A 155 3.00 21.60 1.45
C ALA A 155 4.18 20.73 1.93
N TRP A 156 3.94 19.45 2.23
CA TRP A 156 5.01 18.50 2.54
C TRP A 156 5.77 18.09 1.28
N LEU A 157 5.06 17.73 0.19
CA LEU A 157 5.64 17.35 -1.10
C LEU A 157 6.56 18.44 -1.69
N ARG A 158 6.15 19.71 -1.65
CA ARG A 158 7.01 20.82 -2.12
C ARG A 158 8.30 20.94 -1.30
N ARG A 159 8.27 20.63 0.00
CA ARG A 159 9.48 20.63 0.84
C ARG A 159 10.36 19.40 0.60
N THR A 160 9.77 18.25 0.25
CA THR A 160 10.56 17.08 -0.15
C THR A 160 11.29 17.35 -1.45
N GLU A 161 10.67 18.03 -2.41
CA GLU A 161 11.34 18.47 -3.65
C GLU A 161 12.58 19.31 -3.34
N TYR A 162 12.47 20.39 -2.55
CA TYR A 162 13.65 21.20 -2.19
C TYR A 162 14.76 20.41 -1.48
N THR A 163 14.40 19.36 -0.73
CA THR A 163 15.39 18.48 -0.12
C THR A 163 16.08 17.62 -1.18
N ALA A 164 15.31 17.07 -2.12
CA ALA A 164 15.82 16.32 -3.25
C ALA A 164 16.73 17.18 -4.14
N ASP A 165 16.34 18.42 -4.47
CA ASP A 165 17.17 19.42 -5.18
C ASP A 165 18.57 19.53 -4.58
N ARG A 166 18.67 19.65 -3.26
CA ARG A 166 19.95 19.79 -2.55
C ARG A 166 20.83 18.56 -2.72
N PHE A 167 20.28 17.36 -2.59
CA PHE A 167 21.02 16.12 -2.85
C PHE A 167 21.45 16.00 -4.31
N GLY A 168 20.58 16.39 -5.24
CA GLY A 168 20.91 16.47 -6.66
C GLY A 168 22.12 17.36 -6.91
N LEU A 169 22.13 18.57 -6.34
CA LEU A 169 23.23 19.52 -6.48
C LEU A 169 24.52 19.02 -5.80
N LEU A 170 24.42 18.42 -4.62
CA LEU A 170 25.57 17.82 -3.94
C LEU A 170 26.18 16.68 -4.77
N CYS A 171 25.35 15.90 -5.47
CA CYS A 171 25.82 14.83 -6.35
C CYS A 171 26.46 15.36 -7.64
N SER A 172 25.80 16.28 -8.34
CA SER A 172 26.29 16.81 -9.62
C SER A 172 27.45 17.79 -9.47
N GLY A 173 27.52 18.52 -8.34
CA GLY A 173 28.51 19.57 -8.10
C GLY A 173 28.36 20.82 -9.00
N SER A 174 27.37 20.82 -9.91
CA SER A 174 27.18 21.84 -10.95
C SER A 174 25.83 22.51 -10.78
N LEU A 175 25.82 23.79 -10.38
CA LEU A 175 24.60 24.60 -10.30
C LEU A 175 24.01 24.83 -11.69
N GLU A 176 24.86 25.00 -12.70
CA GLU A 176 24.43 25.18 -14.07
C GLU A 176 23.76 23.91 -14.62
N GLY A 177 24.39 22.74 -14.45
CA GLY A 177 23.82 21.45 -14.84
C GLY A 177 22.52 21.13 -14.11
N ALA A 178 22.42 21.50 -12.82
CA ALA A 178 21.18 21.39 -12.06
C ALA A 178 20.06 22.27 -12.67
N ASN A 179 20.35 23.52 -13.00
CA ASN A 179 19.37 24.42 -13.61
C ASN A 179 18.98 23.96 -15.02
N ARG A 180 19.93 23.48 -15.84
CA ARG A 180 19.62 22.88 -17.16
C ARG A 180 18.74 21.64 -17.01
N ALA A 181 19.04 20.75 -16.07
CA ALA A 181 18.22 19.57 -15.79
C ALA A 181 16.78 19.92 -15.37
N ILE A 182 16.61 20.96 -14.53
CA ILE A 182 15.28 21.46 -14.15
C ILE A 182 14.53 22.00 -15.38
N THR A 183 15.20 22.78 -16.22
CA THR A 183 14.61 23.33 -17.45
C THR A 183 14.20 22.22 -18.41
N MET A 184 15.09 21.24 -18.64
CA MET A 184 14.79 20.05 -19.45
C MET A 184 13.61 19.27 -18.87
N ALA A 185 13.58 19.00 -17.56
CA ALA A 185 12.45 18.29 -16.94
C ALA A 185 11.11 19.07 -17.01
N THR A 186 11.18 20.40 -17.16
CA THR A 186 9.98 21.28 -17.24
C THR A 186 9.46 21.40 -18.67
N PHE A 187 10.35 21.50 -19.66
CA PHE A 187 10.01 21.82 -21.05
C PHE A 187 10.40 20.72 -22.05
N HIS A 188 10.84 19.55 -21.57
CA HIS A 188 11.35 18.46 -22.40
C HIS A 188 12.51 18.93 -23.29
N SER A 189 12.61 18.40 -24.51
CA SER A 189 13.66 18.77 -25.47
C SER A 189 13.66 20.26 -25.85
N PHE A 190 12.52 20.96 -25.71
CA PHE A 190 12.47 22.42 -25.90
C PHE A 190 13.32 23.15 -24.84
N GLY A 191 13.53 22.55 -23.67
CA GLY A 191 14.35 23.11 -22.60
C GLY A 191 15.79 23.42 -23.01
N ARG A 192 16.32 22.73 -24.03
CA ARG A 192 17.67 22.99 -24.57
C ARG A 192 17.77 24.35 -25.29
N GLN A 193 16.66 24.89 -25.77
CA GLN A 193 16.58 26.18 -26.45
C GLN A 193 16.27 27.34 -25.50
N VAL A 194 15.95 27.05 -24.24
CA VAL A 194 15.59 28.05 -23.24
C VAL A 194 16.86 28.67 -22.66
N ASP A 195 16.96 30.00 -22.68
CA ASP A 195 17.96 30.71 -21.89
C ASP A 195 17.64 30.53 -20.39
N VAL A 196 18.41 29.66 -19.75
CA VAL A 196 18.23 29.27 -18.36
C VAL A 196 18.41 30.45 -17.40
N ALA A 197 19.32 31.37 -17.70
CA ALA A 197 19.56 32.54 -16.86
C ALA A 197 18.40 33.53 -16.97
N ALA A 198 17.92 33.79 -18.19
CA ALA A 198 16.74 34.61 -18.41
C ALA A 198 15.50 33.99 -17.74
N PHE A 199 15.29 32.68 -17.89
CA PHE A 199 14.19 31.97 -17.25
C PHE A 199 14.25 32.05 -15.71
N ALA A 200 15.43 31.84 -15.12
CA ALA A 200 15.61 31.97 -13.67
C ALA A 200 15.29 33.40 -13.16
N SER A 201 15.66 34.43 -13.92
CA SER A 201 15.39 35.84 -13.56
C SER A 201 13.90 36.20 -13.56
N GLN A 202 13.05 35.44 -14.27
CA GLN A 202 11.60 35.67 -14.29
C GLN A 202 10.96 35.58 -12.89
N ARG A 203 11.63 34.92 -11.93
CA ARG A 203 11.17 34.87 -10.53
C ARG A 203 11.03 36.25 -9.89
N GLU A 204 11.93 37.18 -10.23
CA GLU A 204 11.92 38.54 -9.68
C GLU A 204 10.72 39.33 -10.18
N ALA A 205 10.35 39.13 -11.45
CA ALA A 205 9.18 39.74 -12.07
C ALA A 205 7.87 39.17 -11.52
N PHE A 206 7.77 37.83 -11.41
CA PHE A 206 6.48 37.17 -11.15
C PHE A 206 6.23 36.81 -9.69
N GLY A 207 7.23 36.52 -8.87
CA GLY A 207 6.91 36.01 -7.54
C GLY A 207 6.67 37.09 -6.48
N ARG A 208 6.48 38.35 -6.89
CA ARG A 208 5.75 39.37 -6.11
C ARG A 208 4.23 39.30 -6.33
N ASP A 209 3.77 38.54 -7.32
CA ASP A 209 2.34 38.34 -7.58
C ASP A 209 1.75 37.29 -6.62
N SER A 210 0.82 37.74 -5.78
CA SER A 210 0.13 36.90 -4.81
C SER A 210 -0.71 35.78 -5.45
N ILE A 211 -1.22 35.98 -6.67
CA ILE A 211 -2.04 34.97 -7.37
C ILE A 211 -1.16 33.83 -7.87
N LEU A 212 -0.01 34.14 -8.47
CA LEU A 212 0.95 33.13 -8.93
C LEU A 212 1.50 32.31 -7.76
N ASN A 213 1.80 32.98 -6.64
CA ASN A 213 2.21 32.33 -5.40
C ASN A 213 1.10 31.42 -4.82
N MET A 214 -0.18 31.80 -4.95
CA MET A 214 -1.31 30.98 -4.55
C MET A 214 -1.49 29.75 -5.45
N GLY A 215 -1.19 29.88 -6.76
CA GLY A 215 -1.20 28.76 -7.71
C GLY A 215 -0.21 27.65 -7.32
N GLU A 216 0.97 28.01 -6.84
CA GLU A 216 1.97 27.03 -6.35
C GLU A 216 1.46 26.27 -5.12
N TRP A 217 0.62 26.90 -4.29
CA TRP A 217 0.08 26.26 -3.10
C TRP A 217 -0.82 25.06 -3.43
N LEU A 218 -1.48 25.09 -4.60
CA LEU A 218 -2.35 24.03 -5.11
C LEU A 218 -1.60 22.94 -5.88
N SER A 219 -0.33 23.16 -6.25
CA SER A 219 0.50 22.15 -6.94
C SER A 219 1.28 21.27 -5.96
N SER A 220 1.54 20.02 -6.35
CA SER A 220 2.39 19.10 -5.59
C SER A 220 3.88 19.42 -5.72
N GLN A 221 4.27 20.13 -6.77
CA GLN A 221 5.65 20.50 -7.07
C GLN A 221 5.83 22.02 -7.04
N PRO A 222 6.96 22.51 -6.54
CA PRO A 222 7.27 23.94 -6.62
C PRO A 222 7.63 24.34 -8.06
N TYR A 223 7.42 25.61 -8.40
CA TYR A 223 7.78 26.13 -9.70
C TYR A 223 9.29 25.98 -9.97
N ALA A 224 9.64 25.73 -11.24
CA ALA A 224 11.03 25.57 -11.66
C ALA A 224 11.92 26.76 -11.24
N THR A 225 11.42 27.99 -11.39
CA THR A 225 12.14 29.21 -11.01
C THR A 225 12.38 29.32 -9.50
N ASN A 226 11.42 28.87 -8.67
CA ASN A 226 11.61 28.77 -7.22
C ASN A 226 12.69 27.74 -6.87
N ARG A 227 12.69 26.59 -7.54
CA ARG A 227 13.71 25.54 -7.34
C ARG A 227 15.11 26.04 -7.67
N MET A 228 15.28 26.72 -8.80
CA MET A 228 16.56 27.32 -9.21
C MET A 228 17.09 28.33 -8.18
N GLU A 229 16.24 29.22 -7.67
CA GLU A 229 16.62 30.20 -6.65
C GLU A 229 16.99 29.52 -5.31
N HIS A 230 16.23 28.51 -4.89
CA HIS A 230 16.54 27.74 -3.69
C HIS A 230 17.85 26.96 -3.81
N LEU A 231 18.19 26.46 -5.00
CA LEU A 231 19.47 25.82 -5.29
C LEU A 231 20.63 26.80 -5.22
N LYS A 232 20.48 27.98 -5.83
CA LYS A 232 21.48 29.05 -5.76
C LYS A 232 21.77 29.44 -4.31
N ARG A 233 20.73 29.74 -3.53
CA ARG A 233 20.88 30.04 -2.10
C ARG A 233 21.52 28.92 -1.30
N PHE A 234 21.20 27.66 -1.63
CA PHE A 234 21.82 26.52 -0.98
C PHE A 234 23.30 26.43 -1.32
N ARG A 235 23.67 26.57 -2.61
CA ARG A 235 25.07 26.54 -3.07
C ARG A 235 25.96 27.55 -2.34
N ASP A 236 25.40 28.72 -2.06
CA ASP A 236 26.09 29.84 -1.40
C ASP A 236 26.07 29.74 0.14
N SER A 237 25.39 28.74 0.70
CA SER A 237 25.24 28.57 2.15
C SER A 237 26.39 27.78 2.77
N THR A 238 26.67 28.03 4.05
CA THR A 238 27.59 27.23 4.87
C THR A 238 27.16 25.76 4.98
N LEU A 239 25.85 25.50 4.88
CA LEU A 239 25.29 24.15 4.90
C LEU A 239 25.75 23.33 3.70
N PHE A 240 25.85 23.94 2.51
CA PHE A 240 26.39 23.26 1.33
C PHE A 240 27.85 22.89 1.55
N ALA A 241 28.67 23.85 1.99
CA ALA A 241 30.09 23.61 2.27
C ALA A 241 30.30 22.48 3.30
N TYR A 242 29.48 22.45 4.35
CA TYR A 242 29.50 21.37 5.34
C TYR A 242 29.19 20.01 4.73
N TRP A 243 28.09 19.88 3.97
CA TRP A 243 27.69 18.59 3.39
C TRP A 243 28.60 18.16 2.24
N GLU A 244 29.13 19.09 1.46
CA GLU A 244 30.11 18.80 0.41
C GLU A 244 31.39 18.20 1.02
N ASP A 245 31.88 18.76 2.12
CA ASP A 245 33.03 18.25 2.87
C ASP A 245 32.74 16.88 3.49
N GLU A 246 31.60 16.72 4.17
CA GLU A 246 31.19 15.46 4.81
C GLU A 246 31.07 14.31 3.80
N MET A 247 30.39 14.56 2.67
CA MET A 247 30.22 13.56 1.60
C MET A 247 31.53 13.22 0.87
N THR A 248 32.52 14.12 0.90
CA THR A 248 33.84 13.87 0.31
C THR A 248 34.73 13.06 1.26
N LYS A 249 34.63 13.29 2.57
CA LYS A 249 35.45 12.62 3.59
C LYS A 249 35.01 11.19 3.90
N ASN A 250 33.71 10.94 3.93
CA ASN A 250 33.14 9.66 4.37
C ASN A 250 32.29 8.99 3.27
N PRO A 251 32.87 8.64 2.10
CA PRO A 251 32.12 7.91 1.08
C PRO A 251 31.74 6.54 1.65
N THR A 252 30.44 6.36 1.92
CA THR A 252 29.97 5.11 2.51
C THR A 252 29.68 4.14 1.37
N VAL A 253 30.60 3.21 1.14
CA VAL A 253 30.46 2.21 0.09
C VAL A 253 29.55 1.09 0.59
N VAL A 254 28.26 1.16 0.26
CA VAL A 254 27.29 0.12 0.62
C VAL A 254 27.09 -0.81 -0.57
N PRO A 255 27.29 -2.14 -0.40
CA PRO A 255 27.22 -3.09 -1.50
C PRO A 255 25.85 -3.11 -2.17
N ALA A 256 25.86 -3.09 -3.50
CA ALA A 256 24.66 -2.98 -4.32
C ALA A 256 23.76 -4.20 -4.18
N PHE A 257 22.44 -4.02 -4.28
CA PHE A 257 21.54 -5.16 -4.42
C PHE A 257 21.57 -5.67 -5.86
N THR A 258 21.73 -6.97 -6.03
CA THR A 258 21.44 -7.63 -7.30
C THR A 258 19.93 -7.86 -7.41
N SER A 259 19.44 -7.94 -8.62
CA SER A 259 18.05 -8.34 -8.88
C SER A 259 17.78 -9.83 -8.73
N VAL A 260 18.84 -10.63 -8.57
CA VAL A 260 18.71 -12.07 -8.43
C VAL A 260 18.13 -12.31 -7.03
N PRO A 261 16.96 -12.97 -6.94
CA PRO A 261 16.46 -13.43 -5.66
C PRO A 261 17.53 -14.30 -5.01
N ARG A 262 17.80 -14.09 -3.73
CA ARG A 262 18.82 -14.85 -3.03
C ARG A 262 18.53 -16.33 -3.14
N GLN A 263 19.49 -17.07 -3.70
CA GLN A 263 19.36 -18.51 -3.83
C GLN A 263 19.70 -19.21 -2.50
N GLY A 264 19.09 -20.37 -2.27
CA GLY A 264 19.31 -21.18 -1.07
C GLY A 264 18.15 -21.18 -0.08
N ARG A 265 18.43 -21.70 1.12
CA ARG A 265 17.43 -21.85 2.19
C ARG A 265 17.42 -20.62 3.08
N VAL A 266 16.24 -20.11 3.41
CA VAL A 266 16.07 -19.01 4.36
C VAL A 266 16.64 -19.39 5.73
N GLU A 267 17.59 -18.60 6.23
CA GLU A 267 18.19 -18.79 7.54
C GLU A 267 17.44 -18.00 8.63
N ARG A 268 17.69 -18.35 9.91
CA ARG A 268 17.11 -17.60 11.04
C ARG A 268 17.54 -16.13 11.08
N ALA A 269 18.72 -15.81 10.55
CA ALA A 269 19.24 -14.44 10.51
C ALA A 269 18.46 -13.53 9.53
N ASP A 270 17.88 -14.12 8.48
CA ASP A 270 17.13 -13.42 7.44
C ASP A 270 15.70 -13.07 7.89
N CYS A 271 15.15 -13.87 8.79
CA CYS A 271 13.81 -13.69 9.35
C CYS A 271 13.69 -12.35 10.08
N SER A 272 12.51 -11.72 9.95
CA SER A 272 12.22 -10.47 10.65
C SER A 272 12.12 -10.70 12.17
N GLY A 273 12.62 -9.73 12.95
CA GLY A 273 12.51 -9.75 14.40
C GLY A 273 11.11 -9.43 14.90
N PHE A 274 10.87 -9.69 16.20
CA PHE A 274 9.57 -9.52 16.85
C PHE A 274 8.98 -8.12 16.64
N GLY A 275 9.76 -7.04 16.83
CA GLY A 275 9.26 -5.67 16.71
C GLY A 275 8.63 -5.34 15.35
N ARG A 276 9.26 -5.78 14.24
CA ARG A 276 8.68 -5.58 12.90
C ARG A 276 7.41 -6.42 12.72
N ARG A 277 7.41 -7.69 13.14
CA ARG A 277 6.24 -8.57 13.05
C ARG A 277 5.06 -8.05 13.86
N PHE A 278 5.32 -7.60 15.09
CA PHE A 278 4.34 -6.98 15.96
C PHE A 278 3.74 -5.72 15.32
N GLY A 279 4.60 -4.84 14.78
CA GLY A 279 4.14 -3.67 14.04
C GLY A 279 3.27 -4.02 12.83
N VAL A 280 3.57 -5.09 12.09
CA VAL A 280 2.74 -5.56 10.97
C VAL A 280 1.34 -5.89 11.46
N VAL A 281 1.24 -6.71 12.52
CA VAL A 281 -0.05 -7.12 13.08
C VAL A 281 -0.83 -5.92 13.61
N LEU A 282 -0.19 -4.97 14.30
CA LEU A 282 -0.86 -3.77 14.78
C LEU A 282 -1.45 -2.93 13.64
N ILE A 283 -0.67 -2.70 12.59
CA ILE A 283 -1.12 -1.93 11.42
C ILE A 283 -2.28 -2.65 10.73
N ASP A 284 -2.14 -3.95 10.46
CA ASP A 284 -3.16 -4.73 9.79
C ASP A 284 -4.44 -4.86 10.65
N CYS A 285 -4.32 -5.04 11.96
CA CYS A 285 -5.44 -5.03 12.88
C CYS A 285 -6.15 -3.68 12.90
N PHE A 286 -5.41 -2.56 12.87
CA PHE A 286 -6.00 -1.24 12.79
C PHE A 286 -6.78 -1.05 11.49
N VAL A 287 -6.22 -1.50 10.35
CA VAL A 287 -6.90 -1.47 9.05
C VAL A 287 -8.18 -2.31 9.08
N VAL A 288 -8.10 -3.56 9.55
CA VAL A 288 -9.24 -4.48 9.64
C VAL A 288 -10.29 -3.95 10.61
N TRP A 289 -9.90 -3.53 11.81
CA TRP A 289 -10.80 -2.92 12.79
C TRP A 289 -11.51 -1.70 12.22
N SER A 290 -10.79 -0.85 11.48
CA SER A 290 -11.39 0.30 10.80
C SER A 290 -12.42 -0.12 9.75
N ILE A 291 -12.13 -1.17 8.96
CA ILE A 291 -13.05 -1.68 7.93
C ILE A 291 -14.32 -2.28 8.55
N PHE A 292 -14.20 -3.10 9.59
CA PHE A 292 -15.27 -3.99 10.03
C PHE A 292 -16.03 -3.52 11.28
N SER A 293 -15.48 -2.61 12.10
CA SER A 293 -16.19 -2.07 13.28
C SER A 293 -17.28 -1.05 12.93
N LEU A 294 -17.63 -0.92 11.66
CA LEU A 294 -18.48 0.15 11.13
C LEU A 294 -19.67 -0.33 10.31
N THR A 295 -19.96 -1.63 10.29
CA THR A 295 -21.31 -2.10 9.97
C THR A 295 -22.18 -1.92 11.21
N PRO A 296 -23.17 -1.00 11.23
CA PRO A 296 -24.15 -1.03 12.30
C PRO A 296 -24.85 -2.39 12.23
N ILE A 297 -24.83 -3.13 13.32
CA ILE A 297 -25.74 -4.26 13.53
C ILE A 297 -27.13 -3.64 13.56
N ALA A 298 -27.78 -3.56 12.40
CA ALA A 298 -29.19 -3.24 12.30
C ALA A 298 -29.98 -4.42 12.88
N ASN A 299 -30.05 -4.51 14.22
CA ASN A 299 -31.06 -5.23 14.99
C ASN A 299 -30.80 -5.07 16.49
N GLN A 300 -31.13 -3.91 17.05
CA GLN A 300 -31.32 -3.80 18.50
C GLN A 300 -32.35 -2.73 18.93
N GLN A 301 -33.36 -2.47 18.10
CA GLN A 301 -34.54 -1.67 18.46
C GLN A 301 -35.83 -2.39 18.03
N SER A 302 -36.07 -3.57 18.59
CA SER A 302 -37.41 -4.17 18.66
C SER A 302 -37.47 -5.05 19.91
N SER A 303 -37.32 -4.45 21.08
CA SER A 303 -37.57 -5.12 22.37
C SER A 303 -37.90 -4.09 23.47
N ALA A 304 -38.71 -3.09 23.14
CA ALA A 304 -39.18 -2.12 24.12
C ALA A 304 -40.53 -1.50 23.70
N ALA A 305 -41.49 -2.32 23.28
CA ALA A 305 -42.88 -1.89 23.12
C ALA A 305 -43.79 -3.11 22.93
N ALA A 306 -44.12 -3.80 24.02
CA ALA A 306 -45.30 -4.69 24.11
C ALA A 306 -45.51 -5.17 25.56
N VAL A 307 -45.83 -4.26 26.46
CA VAL A 307 -46.62 -4.60 27.65
C VAL A 307 -47.76 -3.59 27.70
N THR A 308 -48.93 -4.04 27.25
CA THR A 308 -50.31 -3.67 27.56
C THR A 308 -51.15 -3.67 26.29
N SER A 309 -51.98 -4.70 26.12
CA SER A 309 -53.22 -4.61 25.35
C SER A 309 -54.21 -5.65 25.89
N ASP A 310 -55.21 -5.19 26.63
CA ASP A 310 -56.51 -5.85 26.73
C ASP A 310 -57.37 -5.40 25.54
N ALA A 311 -57.77 -6.37 24.70
CA ALA A 311 -58.95 -6.52 23.81
C ALA A 311 -59.60 -5.32 23.04
N PRO A 312 -60.42 -5.56 21.99
CA PRO A 312 -60.50 -6.67 21.02
C PRO A 312 -60.52 -6.21 19.51
N GLU A 313 -60.40 -7.19 18.60
CA GLU A 313 -60.54 -7.15 17.12
C GLU A 313 -61.91 -6.61 16.61
N PRO A 314 -62.19 -6.46 15.28
CA PRO A 314 -61.35 -6.51 14.05
C PRO A 314 -61.70 -5.43 12.97
N ALA A 315 -60.87 -5.26 11.93
CA ALA A 315 -61.33 -5.00 10.54
C ALA A 315 -60.20 -5.08 9.50
N ALA A 316 -60.53 -5.67 8.36
CA ALA A 316 -59.67 -6.03 7.22
C ALA A 316 -59.11 -4.83 6.43
N THR A 317 -57.93 -4.99 5.80
CA THR A 317 -57.74 -4.78 4.34
C THR A 317 -56.33 -5.17 3.84
N THR A 318 -56.31 -6.10 2.87
CA THR A 318 -55.48 -6.20 1.64
C THR A 318 -54.01 -5.77 1.62
N ARG A 319 -53.12 -6.73 1.26
CA ARG A 319 -51.77 -6.49 0.68
C ARG A 319 -51.82 -6.54 -0.85
N PRO A 320 -50.83 -5.93 -1.57
CA PRO A 320 -50.48 -6.34 -2.92
C PRO A 320 -49.21 -7.20 -3.02
N SER A 321 -49.26 -8.01 -4.07
CA SER A 321 -48.36 -8.95 -4.77
C SER A 321 -46.83 -8.77 -4.74
N SER A 322 -46.12 -9.91 -4.76
CA SER A 322 -45.27 -10.31 -5.91
C SER A 322 -45.05 -11.84 -5.97
N SER A 323 -44.77 -12.31 -7.18
CA SER A 323 -44.89 -13.67 -7.75
C SER A 323 -43.89 -14.71 -7.25
N VAL A 324 -44.39 -15.94 -7.02
CA VAL A 324 -43.62 -17.14 -6.61
C VAL A 324 -43.75 -18.23 -7.68
N ALA A 325 -42.62 -18.83 -8.08
CA ALA A 325 -42.54 -20.01 -8.94
C ALA A 325 -43.00 -21.29 -8.20
N LYS A 326 -43.85 -22.10 -8.83
CA LYS A 326 -44.39 -23.35 -8.25
C LYS A 326 -43.40 -24.51 -8.37
N ILE A 327 -43.15 -25.22 -7.26
CA ILE A 327 -42.40 -26.49 -7.22
C ILE A 327 -43.39 -27.65 -7.30
N ASP A 328 -43.04 -28.72 -8.03
CA ASP A 328 -43.85 -29.92 -8.23
C ASP A 328 -44.04 -30.74 -6.94
N GLN A 329 -45.25 -31.25 -6.74
CA GLN A 329 -45.75 -31.95 -5.55
C GLN A 329 -44.89 -33.18 -5.20
N LYS A 330 -44.38 -33.86 -6.23
CA LYS A 330 -43.57 -35.07 -6.11
C LYS A 330 -42.20 -34.83 -5.46
N THR A 331 -41.66 -33.62 -5.63
CA THR A 331 -40.38 -33.21 -5.02
C THR A 331 -40.58 -32.85 -3.55
N LEU A 332 -41.73 -32.25 -3.22
CA LEU A 332 -42.10 -31.90 -1.86
C LEU A 332 -42.29 -33.15 -0.99
N ASP A 333 -42.93 -34.18 -1.54
CA ASP A 333 -43.21 -35.42 -0.81
C ASP A 333 -41.92 -36.21 -0.48
N LYS A 334 -40.93 -36.18 -1.39
CA LYS A 334 -39.63 -36.84 -1.20
C LYS A 334 -38.79 -36.19 -0.10
N VAL A 335 -38.81 -34.86 -0.02
CA VAL A 335 -38.10 -34.09 1.03
C VAL A 335 -38.76 -34.32 2.39
N VAL A 336 -40.08 -34.43 2.45
CA VAL A 336 -40.80 -34.73 3.69
C VAL A 336 -40.45 -36.15 4.20
N GLU A 337 -40.35 -37.13 3.29
CA GLU A 337 -40.01 -38.52 3.64
C GLU A 337 -38.58 -38.67 4.16
N GLU A 338 -37.60 -37.96 3.57
CA GLU A 338 -36.21 -37.94 4.04
C GLU A 338 -36.03 -37.21 5.39
N THR A 339 -36.87 -36.22 5.69
CA THR A 339 -36.71 -35.40 6.91
C THR A 339 -37.31 -36.06 8.16
N THR A 340 -38.31 -36.95 8.01
CA THR A 340 -39.01 -37.57 9.16
C THR A 340 -38.64 -39.03 9.44
N ASN A 341 -37.62 -39.56 8.76
CA ASN A 341 -37.01 -40.86 9.03
C ASN A 341 -38.05 -41.99 9.27
N GLY A 342 -39.11 -42.00 8.45
CA GLY A 342 -40.15 -43.03 8.45
C GLY A 342 -41.28 -42.93 9.49
N GLN A 343 -41.38 -41.87 10.32
CA GLN A 343 -42.52 -41.72 11.24
C GLN A 343 -43.70 -40.91 10.63
N PRO A 344 -44.96 -41.33 10.84
CA PRO A 344 -46.12 -40.67 10.23
C PRO A 344 -46.40 -39.31 10.89
N ILE A 345 -46.42 -38.26 10.07
CA ILE A 345 -46.75 -36.90 10.47
C ILE A 345 -48.28 -36.71 10.45
N ASP A 346 -48.83 -36.13 11.52
CA ASP A 346 -50.22 -35.66 11.61
C ASP A 346 -50.59 -34.72 10.44
N ALA A 347 -51.81 -34.90 9.91
CA ALA A 347 -52.42 -34.08 8.86
C ALA A 347 -52.35 -32.57 9.14
N ALA A 348 -52.38 -32.14 10.41
CA ALA A 348 -52.26 -30.74 10.82
C ALA A 348 -50.87 -30.15 10.57
N ALA A 349 -49.80 -30.93 10.76
CA ALA A 349 -48.43 -30.50 10.50
C ALA A 349 -48.12 -30.47 8.99
N ARG A 350 -48.73 -31.38 8.22
CA ARG A 350 -48.65 -31.40 6.75
C ARG A 350 -49.31 -30.16 6.11
N ALA A 351 -50.37 -29.63 6.73
CA ALA A 351 -51.02 -28.39 6.32
C ALA A 351 -50.18 -27.12 6.61
N LYS A 352 -49.41 -27.10 7.71
CA LYS A 352 -48.50 -25.99 8.04
C LYS A 352 -47.32 -25.88 7.07
N LEU A 353 -46.76 -27.01 6.64
CA LEU A 353 -45.67 -27.06 5.66
C LEU A 353 -46.10 -26.60 4.25
N LYS A 354 -47.32 -26.94 3.82
CA LYS A 354 -47.89 -26.42 2.56
C LYS A 354 -48.07 -24.89 2.56
N LYS A 355 -48.29 -24.28 3.73
CA LYS A 355 -48.44 -22.83 3.88
C LYS A 355 -47.11 -22.07 3.88
N ALA A 356 -45.99 -22.75 4.14
CA ALA A 356 -44.64 -22.17 4.20
C ALA A 356 -43.89 -22.20 2.86
N GLY A 357 -44.60 -22.35 1.74
CA GLY A 357 -44.02 -22.43 0.41
C GLY A 357 -43.27 -21.16 -0.01
N ALA A 358 -41.98 -21.35 -0.32
CA ALA A 358 -41.10 -20.53 -1.15
C ALA A 358 -40.62 -19.17 -0.60
N VAL A 359 -39.40 -19.15 -0.06
CA VAL A 359 -38.30 -18.25 -0.47
C VAL A 359 -36.99 -18.92 -0.05
N VAL A 360 -36.15 -19.33 -1.00
CA VAL A 360 -34.79 -19.79 -0.71
C VAL A 360 -33.84 -18.82 -1.42
N SER A 361 -33.40 -17.80 -0.69
CA SER A 361 -32.30 -16.90 -1.10
C SER A 361 -30.96 -17.64 -0.99
N GLY A 362 -29.94 -17.18 -1.71
CA GLY A 362 -28.59 -17.79 -1.79
C GLY A 362 -27.91 -18.05 -0.44
N ASP A 363 -28.35 -17.37 0.63
CA ASP A 363 -27.95 -17.63 2.02
C ASP A 363 -28.29 -19.04 2.51
N THR A 364 -29.35 -19.66 1.99
CA THR A 364 -29.77 -21.00 2.42
C THR A 364 -28.88 -22.09 1.84
N LEU A 365 -28.27 -21.87 0.66
CA LEU A 365 -27.32 -22.80 0.07
C LEU A 365 -25.99 -22.82 0.86
N LEU A 366 -25.57 -21.66 1.38
CA LEU A 366 -24.46 -21.53 2.32
C LEU A 366 -24.75 -22.17 3.69
N ARG A 367 -26.02 -22.20 4.12
CA ARG A 367 -26.47 -22.87 5.35
C ARG A 367 -26.59 -24.39 5.22
N LEU A 368 -26.91 -24.90 4.02
CA LEU A 368 -26.99 -26.34 3.76
C LEU A 368 -25.62 -27.01 3.67
N LEU A 369 -24.58 -26.28 3.24
CA LEU A 369 -23.18 -26.76 3.28
C LEU A 369 -22.54 -26.65 4.67
N GLY A 370 -23.22 -26.04 5.65
CA GLY A 370 -22.69 -25.73 6.97
C GLY A 370 -23.63 -26.10 8.11
N GLY A 371 -23.66 -27.39 8.47
CA GLY A 371 -23.93 -27.83 9.84
C GLY A 371 -25.36 -28.25 10.18
N ILE A 372 -25.48 -29.49 10.63
CA ILE A 372 -26.66 -30.07 11.29
C ILE A 372 -26.98 -29.24 12.55
N ARG A 373 -28.22 -28.74 12.64
CA ARG A 373 -28.70 -27.92 13.76
C ARG A 373 -29.31 -28.82 14.83
N SER A 374 -28.65 -28.95 15.98
CA SER A 374 -29.30 -29.49 17.18
C SER A 374 -30.22 -28.40 17.76
N VAL A 375 -31.51 -28.71 17.84
CA VAL A 375 -32.51 -27.83 18.45
C VAL A 375 -32.53 -28.14 19.94
N ASN A 376 -31.89 -27.29 20.73
CA ASN A 376 -32.34 -26.91 22.07
C ASN A 376 -31.54 -25.71 22.57
N GLY A 377 -32.24 -24.61 22.85
CA GLY A 377 -31.81 -23.54 23.76
C GLY A 377 -30.54 -22.76 23.38
N THR A 378 -30.74 -21.56 22.80
CA THR A 378 -29.86 -20.38 22.95
C THR A 378 -28.35 -20.65 23.02
N HIS A 379 -27.73 -21.16 21.95
CA HIS A 379 -26.37 -20.82 21.49
C HIS A 379 -26.15 -21.56 20.17
N THR A 380 -25.86 -20.83 19.08
CA THR A 380 -25.46 -21.47 17.83
C THR A 380 -23.97 -21.75 17.91
N THR A 381 -23.59 -22.96 18.32
CA THR A 381 -22.18 -23.37 18.40
C THR A 381 -21.71 -23.76 17.01
N TYR A 382 -20.90 -22.91 16.37
CA TYR A 382 -20.16 -23.29 15.17
C TYR A 382 -19.10 -24.34 15.56
N ILE A 383 -18.95 -25.40 14.76
CA ILE A 383 -18.05 -26.54 15.02
C ILE A 383 -16.54 -26.14 15.07
N PHE A 384 -16.21 -24.87 14.81
CA PHE A 384 -14.88 -24.26 15.00
C PHE A 384 -14.80 -23.39 16.28
N ALA A 385 -15.24 -23.92 17.42
CA ALA A 385 -15.30 -23.19 18.68
C ALA A 385 -13.96 -22.75 19.31
N PRO A 386 -12.74 -23.27 19.02
CA PRO A 386 -11.53 -22.73 19.65
C PRO A 386 -10.98 -21.45 18.99
N LEU A 387 -11.71 -20.85 18.04
CA LEU A 387 -11.28 -19.66 17.27
C LEU A 387 -12.02 -18.35 17.61
N GLN A 388 -12.95 -18.37 18.58
CA GLN A 388 -13.90 -17.28 18.83
C GLN A 388 -13.31 -15.93 19.32
N GLY A 389 -11.99 -15.82 19.50
CA GLY A 389 -11.32 -14.57 19.88
C GLY A 389 -10.54 -13.88 18.77
N PHE A 390 -10.37 -14.51 17.60
CA PHE A 390 -9.59 -13.93 16.50
C PHE A 390 -10.51 -13.40 15.40
N PRO A 391 -10.37 -12.13 14.97
CA PRO A 391 -11.25 -11.55 13.95
C PRO A 391 -11.09 -12.32 12.64
N GLN A 392 -12.15 -13.02 12.23
CA GLN A 392 -12.19 -13.82 10.99
C GLN A 392 -11.90 -12.94 9.77
N GLU A 393 -12.28 -11.67 9.87
CA GLU A 393 -12.03 -10.59 8.94
C GLU A 393 -10.54 -10.36 8.69
N PHE A 394 -9.72 -10.46 9.72
CA PHE A 394 -8.27 -10.32 9.60
C PHE A 394 -7.67 -11.45 8.78
N LEU A 395 -8.17 -12.68 8.95
CA LEU A 395 -7.70 -13.84 8.21
C LEU A 395 -8.05 -13.74 6.73
N ILE A 396 -9.28 -13.29 6.41
CA ILE A 396 -9.72 -13.07 5.04
C ILE A 396 -8.88 -11.96 4.39
N TYR A 397 -8.71 -10.82 5.07
CA TYR A 397 -7.87 -9.71 4.62
C TYR A 397 -6.43 -10.17 4.32
N SER A 398 -5.81 -10.86 5.29
CA SER A 398 -4.43 -11.34 5.17
C SER A 398 -4.28 -12.37 4.05
N PHE A 399 -5.22 -13.31 3.95
CA PHE A 399 -5.25 -14.32 2.89
C PHE A 399 -5.32 -13.68 1.50
N VAL A 400 -6.27 -12.78 1.27
CA VAL A 400 -6.48 -12.16 -0.04
C VAL A 400 -5.23 -11.39 -0.48
N LEU A 401 -4.65 -10.57 0.40
CA LEU A 401 -3.47 -9.79 0.06
C LEU A 401 -2.20 -10.63 -0.08
N ILE A 402 -2.01 -11.66 0.74
CA ILE A 402 -0.86 -12.58 0.59
C ILE A 402 -1.02 -13.45 -0.67
N ALA A 403 -2.24 -13.88 -1.00
CA ALA A 403 -2.49 -14.65 -2.22
C ALA A 403 -2.27 -13.80 -3.48
N LEU A 404 -2.74 -12.55 -3.51
CA LEU A 404 -2.65 -11.65 -4.66
C LEU A 404 -1.32 -10.89 -4.78
N GLY A 405 -0.74 -10.46 -3.68
CA GLY A 405 0.47 -9.62 -3.63
C GLY A 405 1.66 -10.24 -2.88
N GLY A 406 1.46 -11.34 -2.15
CA GLY A 406 2.51 -11.95 -1.32
C GLY A 406 2.81 -11.20 -0.02
N GLN A 407 2.04 -10.16 0.31
CA GLN A 407 2.24 -9.29 1.47
C GLN A 407 0.96 -8.53 1.84
N THR A 408 0.78 -8.19 3.12
CA THR A 408 -0.26 -7.29 3.63
C THR A 408 0.19 -5.83 3.64
N LEU A 409 -0.68 -4.89 4.00
CA LEU A 409 -0.33 -3.46 4.10
C LEU A 409 0.74 -3.22 5.16
N GLY A 410 0.58 -3.80 6.36
CA GLY A 410 1.57 -3.69 7.43
C GLY A 410 2.94 -4.24 6.99
N MET A 411 2.95 -5.35 6.25
CA MET A 411 4.16 -5.94 5.67
C MET A 411 4.83 -5.00 4.67
N MET A 412 4.05 -4.37 3.79
CA MET A 412 4.55 -3.38 2.84
C MET A 412 5.20 -2.19 3.55
N ILE A 413 4.51 -1.60 4.53
CA ILE A 413 5.00 -0.43 5.29
C ILE A 413 6.28 -0.75 6.07
N LEU A 414 6.37 -1.95 6.66
CA LEU A 414 7.52 -2.35 7.48
C LEU A 414 8.62 -3.09 6.69
N ALA A 415 8.53 -3.09 5.36
CA ALA A 415 9.50 -3.71 4.45
C ALA A 415 9.78 -5.18 4.78
N VAL A 416 8.71 -5.94 4.95
CA VAL A 416 8.71 -7.37 5.27
C VAL A 416 7.86 -8.10 4.25
N LYS A 417 8.19 -9.36 3.94
CA LYS A 417 7.42 -10.18 2.99
C LYS A 417 7.30 -11.62 3.47
N VAL A 418 6.21 -12.28 3.09
CA VAL A 418 6.05 -13.72 3.27
C VAL A 418 6.65 -14.44 2.07
N THR A 419 7.63 -15.31 2.34
CA THR A 419 8.25 -16.16 1.34
C THR A 419 8.14 -17.63 1.74
N THR A 420 8.39 -18.53 0.79
CA THR A 420 8.69 -19.92 1.12
C THR A 420 10.06 -20.03 1.79
N THR A 421 10.44 -21.24 2.21
CA THR A 421 11.79 -21.53 2.74
C THR A 421 12.91 -21.37 1.72
N LYS A 422 12.60 -21.09 0.45
CA LYS A 422 13.56 -20.89 -0.65
C LYS A 422 13.42 -19.49 -1.29
N PHE A 423 13.03 -18.47 -0.52
CA PHE A 423 12.82 -17.09 -0.98
C PHE A 423 11.80 -16.92 -2.13
N ALA A 424 11.00 -17.94 -2.46
CA ALA A 424 9.98 -17.86 -3.49
C ALA A 424 8.66 -17.29 -2.93
N ARG A 425 7.78 -16.83 -3.82
CA ARG A 425 6.41 -16.44 -3.45
C ARG A 425 5.62 -17.68 -3.00
N PRO A 426 4.85 -17.60 -1.89
CA PRO A 426 4.00 -18.71 -1.48
C PRO A 426 2.91 -18.95 -2.55
N PRO A 427 2.71 -20.19 -3.02
CA PRO A 427 1.59 -20.53 -3.90
C PRO A 427 0.27 -20.35 -3.15
N PHE A 428 -0.81 -20.22 -3.92
CA PHE A 428 -2.16 -19.96 -3.41
C PHE A 428 -2.56 -20.89 -2.24
N TRP A 429 -2.40 -22.20 -2.41
CA TRP A 429 -2.74 -23.18 -1.38
C TRP A 429 -1.92 -23.04 -0.11
N GLN A 430 -0.64 -22.66 -0.23
CA GLN A 430 0.22 -22.43 0.92
C GLN A 430 -0.15 -21.12 1.65
N ALA A 431 -0.57 -20.09 0.92
CA ALA A 431 -1.12 -18.86 1.50
C ALA A 431 -2.46 -19.12 2.22
N LEU A 432 -3.35 -19.92 1.63
CA LEU A 432 -4.60 -20.36 2.27
C LEU A 432 -4.31 -21.14 3.55
N TRP A 433 -3.43 -22.14 3.47
CA TRP A 433 -3.05 -22.94 4.63
C TRP A 433 -2.42 -22.08 5.73
N ARG A 434 -1.54 -21.13 5.37
CA ARG A 434 -1.00 -20.13 6.31
C ARG A 434 -2.12 -19.37 7.02
N ALA A 435 -3.13 -18.87 6.31
CA ALA A 435 -4.24 -18.16 6.92
C ALA A 435 -5.03 -19.04 7.90
N VAL A 436 -5.25 -20.32 7.56
CA VAL A 436 -5.93 -21.29 8.44
C VAL A 436 -5.13 -21.56 9.73
N VAL A 437 -3.80 -21.67 9.66
CA VAL A 437 -2.96 -21.94 10.85
C VAL A 437 -2.53 -20.69 11.62
N THR A 438 -2.73 -19.49 11.08
CA THR A 438 -2.34 -18.23 11.72
C THR A 438 -2.95 -18.05 13.12
N PRO A 439 -4.24 -18.38 13.36
CA PRO A 439 -4.84 -18.30 14.70
C PRO A 439 -4.18 -19.21 15.74
N LEU A 440 -3.67 -20.38 15.32
CA LEU A 440 -2.88 -21.26 16.20
C LEU A 440 -1.55 -20.61 16.61
N GLY A 441 -1.07 -19.64 15.82
CA GLY A 441 0.12 -18.84 16.07
C GLY A 441 -0.06 -17.74 17.13
N VAL A 442 -1.29 -17.41 17.54
CA VAL A 442 -1.55 -16.35 18.56
C VAL A 442 -0.89 -16.71 19.90
N LEU A 443 -0.85 -17.99 20.26
CA LEU A 443 -0.12 -18.49 21.44
C LEU A 443 1.41 -18.32 21.29
N SER A 444 1.93 -18.34 20.06
CA SER A 444 3.35 -18.09 19.77
C SER A 444 3.72 -16.61 19.86
N PHE A 445 2.75 -15.71 19.81
CA PHE A 445 2.99 -14.26 19.89
C PHE A 445 3.46 -13.84 21.29
N VAL A 446 2.98 -14.53 22.34
CA VAL A 446 3.45 -14.38 23.73
C VAL A 446 4.93 -14.78 23.86
N LEU A 447 5.36 -15.81 23.11
CA LEU A 447 6.76 -16.26 23.01
C LEU A 447 7.55 -15.51 21.92
N GLY A 448 6.90 -14.58 21.22
CA GLY A 448 7.39 -13.90 20.03
C GLY A 448 8.71 -13.14 20.21
N PRO A 449 9.00 -12.49 21.35
CA PRO A 449 10.28 -11.82 21.57
C PRO A 449 11.49 -12.78 21.50
N LEU A 450 11.29 -14.06 21.81
CA LEU A 450 12.34 -15.09 21.90
C LEU A 450 12.48 -15.91 20.60
N VAL A 451 11.49 -15.85 19.70
CA VAL A 451 11.38 -16.75 18.55
C VAL A 451 11.33 -15.97 17.23
N ARG A 452 12.37 -16.13 16.40
CA ARG A 452 12.42 -15.52 15.05
C ARG A 452 11.55 -16.22 14.00
N VAL A 453 11.11 -17.46 14.27
CA VAL A 453 10.29 -18.27 13.36
C VAL A 453 9.15 -18.90 14.15
N GLU A 454 7.97 -18.31 14.01
CA GLU A 454 6.76 -18.67 14.74
C GLU A 454 6.21 -20.05 14.34
N LEU A 455 5.33 -20.61 15.17
CA LEU A 455 4.74 -21.92 14.91
C LEU A 455 3.96 -21.95 13.59
N HIS A 456 3.17 -20.92 13.32
CA HIS A 456 2.38 -20.82 12.08
C HIS A 456 3.27 -20.71 10.82
N ASP A 457 4.43 -20.05 10.91
CA ASP A 457 5.45 -20.03 9.84
C ASP A 457 5.98 -21.45 9.56
N ARG A 458 6.23 -22.23 10.62
CA ARG A 458 6.71 -23.62 10.49
C ARG A 458 5.66 -24.53 9.87
N LEU A 459 4.44 -24.50 10.39
CA LEU A 459 3.32 -25.35 9.94
C LEU A 459 2.92 -25.06 8.50
N SER A 460 2.99 -23.80 8.07
CA SER A 460 2.68 -23.42 6.70
C SER A 460 3.86 -23.58 5.74
N GLY A 461 5.07 -23.88 6.22
CA GLY A 461 6.28 -23.92 5.38
C GLY A 461 6.68 -22.56 4.80
N THR A 462 6.25 -21.47 5.44
CA THR A 462 6.54 -20.10 5.02
C THR A 462 7.45 -19.38 6.01
N ARG A 463 8.03 -18.25 5.63
CA ARG A 463 8.89 -17.43 6.46
C ARG A 463 8.54 -15.96 6.25
N VAL A 464 8.56 -15.20 7.33
CA VAL A 464 8.46 -13.75 7.28
C VAL A 464 9.88 -13.19 7.28
N VAL A 465 10.31 -12.67 6.14
CA VAL A 465 11.69 -12.28 5.84
C VAL A 465 11.76 -10.77 5.63
N ARG A 466 12.87 -10.13 6.02
CA ARG A 466 13.11 -8.73 5.67
C ARG A 466 13.30 -8.62 4.16
N LEU A 467 12.66 -7.65 3.52
CA LEU A 467 12.68 -7.53 2.05
C LEU A 467 14.13 -7.46 1.51
N GLU A 468 14.99 -6.68 2.18
CA GLU A 468 16.43 -6.51 1.90
C GLU A 468 17.24 -7.83 1.92
N ARG A 469 16.77 -8.86 2.65
CA ARG A 469 17.45 -10.17 2.76
C ARG A 469 17.04 -11.15 1.68
N SER A 470 16.02 -10.80 0.88
CA SER A 470 15.50 -11.63 -0.21
C SER A 470 16.28 -11.47 -1.52
N PHE A 471 17.22 -10.53 -1.56
CA PHE A 471 18.03 -10.22 -2.72
C PHE A 471 19.51 -10.47 -2.41
N GLU A 472 20.29 -10.93 -3.39
CA GLU A 472 21.75 -11.03 -3.20
C GLU A 472 22.38 -9.64 -3.26
N ARG A 473 23.53 -9.49 -2.61
CA ARG A 473 24.34 -8.27 -2.70
C ARG A 473 25.48 -8.50 -3.68
N ALA A 474 25.63 -7.59 -4.63
CA ALA A 474 26.74 -7.60 -5.56
C ALA A 474 28.04 -7.31 -4.80
N PRO A 475 29.17 -7.92 -5.21
CA PRO A 475 30.47 -7.42 -4.79
C PRO A 475 30.65 -5.98 -5.28
N LEU A 476 31.33 -5.17 -4.47
CA LEU A 476 31.67 -3.79 -4.78
C LEU A 476 32.39 -3.71 -6.12
N LEU A 477 32.00 -2.77 -6.98
CA LEU A 477 32.66 -2.55 -8.26
C LEU A 477 33.93 -1.75 -8.12
N VAL A 478 33.90 -0.78 -7.23
CA VAL A 478 35.05 0.06 -6.91
C VAL A 478 35.82 -0.62 -5.77
N PRO A 479 37.13 -0.89 -5.92
CA PRO A 479 37.94 -1.31 -4.79
C PRO A 479 37.84 -0.24 -3.70
N THR A 480 37.63 -0.67 -2.46
CA THR A 480 37.77 0.21 -1.30
C THR A 480 39.14 0.89 -1.37
N PRO A 481 39.25 2.21 -1.17
CA PRO A 481 40.52 2.92 -1.25
C PRO A 481 41.57 2.35 -0.29
#